data_AF-A0AAV7X5X4-F1
#
_entry.id   AF-A0AAV7X5X4-F1
#
_cell.length_a   1.000
_cell.length_b   1.000
_cell.length_c   1.000
_cell.angle_alpha   90.00
_cell.angle_beta   90.00
_cell.angle_gamma   90.00
#
_symmetry.space_group_name_H-M   'P 1'
#
loop_
_entity.id
_entity.type
_entity.pdbx_description
1 polymer ?
#
loop_
_entity_poly.entity_id
_entity_poly.type
_entity_poly.pdbx_seq_one_letter_code
_entity_poly.pdbx_strand_id
1 'polypeptide(L)'
;MSAWGPWSECDAECGAGRMSRARAIERPPINGGKHCGALVQKRACMGQRCPRDQRQAALRETALLLPASLGWSRDVNATHDIRRNLRLRYPKDPADENEYCVPFEVIKASKACRKEKGFAALREGSRVCVRCESQAIRKALGYRCQGHGLVDRATRWSALAATHCHGKWVRLESDQPEPDDDQVREMLGDSPDENQVDEEDAGSAKETNAKRQKEQKDKAVSLECPACKKGALFIFV
;
A
#
# COMPACT_ATOMS: atom_id res chain seq x y z
N MET A 1 -21.63 12.16 -53.05
CA MET A 1 -21.13 12.25 -51.67
C MET A 1 -19.66 11.92 -51.72
N SER A 2 -18.82 12.73 -51.07
CA SER A 2 -17.37 12.58 -51.22
C SER A 2 -16.88 11.23 -50.70
N ALA A 3 -15.67 10.86 -51.14
CA ALA A 3 -14.87 9.90 -50.41
C ALA A 3 -14.78 10.29 -48.92
N TRP A 4 -14.59 9.29 -48.06
CA TRP A 4 -14.28 9.52 -46.66
C TRP A 4 -12.90 10.16 -46.54
N GLY A 5 -12.80 11.23 -45.74
CA GLY A 5 -11.52 11.79 -45.33
C GLY A 5 -10.67 10.82 -44.48
N PRO A 6 -9.45 11.24 -44.11
CA PRO A 6 -8.63 10.49 -43.16
C PRO A 6 -9.35 10.32 -41.82
N TRP A 7 -8.92 9.34 -41.04
CA TRP A 7 -9.30 9.25 -39.64
C TRP A 7 -8.55 10.32 -38.83
N SER A 8 -9.24 10.90 -37.85
CA SER A 8 -8.61 11.66 -36.77
C SER A 8 -7.61 10.79 -36.00
N GLU A 9 -6.79 11.44 -35.20
CA GLU A 9 -6.09 10.78 -34.10
C GLU A 9 -7.09 10.18 -33.08
N CYS A 10 -6.56 9.41 -32.13
CA CYS A 10 -7.35 8.78 -31.07
C CYS A 10 -7.71 9.83 -30.01
N ASP A 11 -8.98 9.90 -29.60
CA ASP A 11 -9.44 10.82 -28.54
C ASP A 11 -8.95 10.47 -27.12
N ALA A 12 -8.20 9.37 -26.98
CA ALA A 12 -7.61 8.91 -25.73
C ALA A 12 -6.09 8.72 -25.87
N GLU A 13 -5.33 9.49 -25.11
CA GLU A 13 -3.86 9.36 -24.98
C GLU A 13 -3.46 7.97 -24.46
N CYS A 14 -4.29 7.39 -23.58
CA CYS A 14 -4.11 6.06 -23.03
C CYS A 14 -5.42 5.25 -22.99
N GLY A 15 -5.31 3.93 -23.08
CA GLY A 15 -6.45 3.03 -22.96
C GLY A 15 -7.35 3.02 -24.20
N ALA A 16 -8.63 2.70 -24.03
CA ALA A 16 -9.57 2.58 -25.15
C ALA A 16 -10.21 3.94 -25.47
N GLY A 17 -10.05 4.40 -26.70
CA GLY A 17 -10.63 5.63 -27.23
C GLY A 17 -11.42 5.41 -28.53
N ARG A 18 -11.72 6.51 -29.21
CA ARG A 18 -12.41 6.57 -30.49
C ARG A 18 -11.66 7.50 -31.44
N MET A 19 -11.74 7.20 -32.73
CA MET A 19 -11.34 8.12 -33.80
C MET A 19 -12.50 8.27 -34.78
N SER A 20 -12.55 9.40 -35.46
CA SER A 20 -13.65 9.76 -36.36
C SER A 20 -13.16 10.21 -37.74
N ARG A 21 -14.04 10.12 -38.74
CA ARG A 21 -13.80 10.69 -40.07
C ARG A 21 -15.09 11.23 -40.66
N ALA A 22 -14.99 12.23 -41.51
CA ALA A 22 -16.11 12.89 -42.16
C ALA A 22 -16.12 12.71 -43.70
N ARG A 23 -17.26 12.99 -44.32
CA ARG A 23 -17.42 13.16 -45.78
C ARG A 23 -18.51 14.18 -46.09
N ALA A 24 -18.41 14.84 -47.23
CA ALA A 24 -19.31 15.92 -47.63
C ALA A 24 -20.44 15.48 -48.58
N ILE A 25 -21.50 16.27 -48.62
CA ILE A 25 -22.55 16.18 -49.64
C ILE A 25 -22.16 17.09 -50.82
N GLU A 26 -21.52 16.54 -51.84
CA GLU A 26 -21.09 17.28 -53.04
C GLU A 26 -22.27 17.72 -53.93
N ARG A 27 -23.40 17.01 -53.84
CA ARG A 27 -24.64 17.29 -54.56
C ARG A 27 -25.81 16.98 -53.61
N PRO A 28 -26.68 17.97 -53.29
CA PRO A 28 -27.85 17.72 -52.46
C PRO A 28 -28.89 16.87 -53.22
N PRO A 29 -29.78 16.14 -52.51
CA PRO A 29 -30.93 15.52 -53.15
C PRO A 29 -31.87 16.58 -53.71
N ILE A 30 -32.34 16.37 -54.95
CA ILE A 30 -33.34 17.20 -55.63
C ILE A 30 -34.53 16.33 -56.04
N ASN A 31 -35.70 16.94 -56.29
CA ASN A 31 -36.89 16.29 -56.86
C ASN A 31 -37.30 14.98 -56.14
N GLY A 32 -37.30 14.98 -54.80
CA GLY A 32 -37.63 13.78 -53.99
C GLY A 32 -36.50 12.76 -53.87
N GLY A 33 -35.28 13.09 -54.31
CA GLY A 33 -34.11 12.22 -54.22
C GLY A 33 -33.79 11.74 -52.80
N LYS A 34 -33.30 10.51 -52.69
CA LYS A 34 -32.99 9.86 -51.40
C LYS A 34 -31.98 10.65 -50.57
N HIS A 35 -32.27 10.82 -49.28
CA HIS A 35 -31.36 11.45 -48.33
C HIS A 35 -29.97 10.77 -48.31
N CYS A 36 -28.93 11.60 -48.15
CA CYS A 36 -27.57 11.11 -47.97
C CYS A 36 -27.44 10.27 -46.69
N GLY A 37 -26.63 9.21 -46.74
CA GLY A 37 -26.30 8.40 -45.57
C GLY A 37 -25.34 9.14 -44.61
N ALA A 38 -24.96 8.48 -43.52
CA ALA A 38 -24.12 9.06 -42.47
C ALA A 38 -22.88 9.82 -43.02
N LEU A 39 -22.72 11.06 -42.56
CA LEU A 39 -21.62 11.97 -42.92
C LEU A 39 -20.40 11.84 -42.02
N VAL A 40 -20.56 11.23 -40.84
CA VAL A 40 -19.49 10.96 -39.87
C VAL A 40 -19.46 9.46 -39.59
N GLN A 41 -18.27 8.88 -39.59
CA GLN A 41 -18.01 7.52 -39.12
C GLN A 41 -17.12 7.58 -37.88
N LYS A 42 -17.37 6.70 -36.90
CA LYS A 42 -16.52 6.54 -35.71
C LYS A 42 -16.06 5.08 -35.61
N ARG A 43 -14.82 4.84 -35.19
CA ARG A 43 -14.29 3.51 -34.83
C ARG A 43 -13.54 3.58 -33.50
N ALA A 44 -13.37 2.44 -32.84
CA ALA A 44 -12.52 2.36 -31.65
C ALA A 44 -11.03 2.53 -32.02
N CYS A 45 -10.25 2.98 -31.06
CA CYS A 45 -8.79 3.02 -31.10
C CYS A 45 -8.22 2.68 -29.71
N MET A 46 -6.91 2.46 -29.65
CA MET A 46 -6.20 2.20 -28.41
C MET A 46 -5.04 3.19 -28.33
N GLY A 47 -5.02 4.01 -27.29
CA GLY A 47 -3.88 4.84 -26.93
C GLY A 47 -2.78 4.00 -26.25
N GLN A 48 -1.86 4.67 -25.56
CA GLN A 48 -0.81 4.00 -24.80
C GLN A 48 -1.38 3.16 -23.64
N ARG A 49 -0.55 2.28 -23.06
CA ARG A 49 -0.91 1.60 -21.81
C ARG A 49 -1.06 2.66 -20.70
N CYS A 50 -2.27 2.88 -20.21
CA CYS A 50 -2.49 3.80 -19.09
C CYS A 50 -1.60 3.45 -17.90
N PRO A 51 -1.09 4.45 -17.16
CA PRO A 51 -0.51 4.24 -15.85
C PRO A 51 -1.46 3.39 -15.00
N ARG A 52 -0.92 2.41 -14.27
CA ARG A 52 -1.72 1.69 -13.27
C ARG A 52 -2.03 2.65 -12.14
N ASP A 53 -3.26 3.15 -12.10
CA ASP A 53 -3.80 3.85 -10.94
C ASP A 53 -3.58 2.99 -9.69
N GLN A 54 -2.67 3.44 -8.83
CA GLN A 54 -2.29 2.73 -7.61
C GLN A 54 -3.45 2.66 -6.60
N ARG A 55 -4.42 3.57 -6.68
CA ARG A 55 -5.64 3.58 -5.86
C ARG A 55 -6.58 2.46 -6.34
N GLN A 56 -6.77 2.29 -7.65
CA GLN A 56 -7.46 1.12 -8.21
C GLN A 56 -6.74 -0.21 -7.94
N ALA A 57 -5.41 -0.22 -7.87
CA ALA A 57 -4.67 -1.40 -7.41
C ALA A 57 -4.99 -1.72 -5.93
N ALA A 58 -4.91 -0.73 -5.04
CA ALA A 58 -5.21 -0.89 -3.62
C ALA A 58 -6.67 -1.33 -3.33
N LEU A 59 -7.65 -0.94 -4.16
CA LEU A 59 -9.02 -1.46 -4.10
C LEU A 59 -9.14 -2.96 -4.49
N ARG A 60 -8.16 -3.47 -5.24
CA ARG A 60 -8.09 -4.88 -5.71
C ARG A 60 -7.20 -5.76 -4.82
N GLU A 61 -6.30 -5.17 -4.06
CA GLU A 61 -5.54 -5.85 -3.00
C GLU A 61 -6.48 -6.50 -1.95
N THR A 62 -5.96 -7.52 -1.27
CA THR A 62 -6.57 -8.15 -0.09
C THR A 62 -5.47 -8.30 0.94
N ALA A 63 -5.66 -7.75 2.15
CA ALA A 63 -4.70 -7.90 3.23
C ALA A 63 -4.66 -9.33 3.75
N LEU A 64 -3.45 -9.81 4.04
CA LEU A 64 -3.21 -11.09 4.69
C LEU A 64 -2.81 -10.85 6.14
N LEU A 65 -3.57 -11.43 7.06
CA LEU A 65 -3.44 -11.16 8.50
C LEU A 65 -2.87 -12.36 9.25
N LEU A 66 -1.87 -12.10 10.08
CA LEU A 66 -1.52 -12.92 11.25
C LEU A 66 -1.84 -12.15 12.54
N PRO A 67 -2.29 -12.81 13.62
CA PRO A 67 -2.38 -12.20 14.94
C PRO A 67 -0.97 -11.84 15.42
N ALA A 68 -0.79 -10.69 16.09
CA ALA A 68 0.54 -10.27 16.54
C ALA A 68 1.19 -11.27 17.52
N SER A 69 0.38 -12.07 18.24
CA SER A 69 0.87 -13.17 19.07
C SER A 69 1.64 -14.27 18.31
N LEU A 70 1.49 -14.34 16.98
CA LEU A 70 2.24 -15.25 16.08
C LEU A 70 3.33 -14.52 15.27
N GLY A 71 3.52 -13.22 15.47
CA GLY A 71 4.67 -12.47 14.96
C GLY A 71 5.89 -12.51 15.88
N TRP A 72 5.74 -13.05 17.10
CA TRP A 72 6.85 -13.16 18.04
C TRP A 72 7.89 -14.20 17.63
N SER A 73 9.14 -13.86 17.94
CA SER A 73 10.34 -14.68 17.77
C SER A 73 10.62 -15.18 16.35
N ARG A 74 11.22 -14.28 15.57
CA ARG A 74 12.54 -14.62 15.03
C ARG A 74 13.65 -14.03 15.91
N ASP A 75 13.79 -14.54 17.13
CA ASP A 75 15.08 -14.56 17.83
C ASP A 75 16.02 -15.60 17.18
N VAL A 76 16.07 -15.60 15.85
CA VAL A 76 17.03 -16.38 15.10
C VAL A 76 18.38 -15.73 15.36
N ASN A 77 19.27 -16.49 16.00
CA ASN A 77 20.66 -16.10 16.28
C ASN A 77 21.20 -15.28 15.09
N ALA A 78 21.62 -14.04 15.35
CA ALA A 78 21.92 -13.04 14.32
C ALA A 78 22.96 -13.47 13.27
N THR A 79 23.77 -14.48 13.60
CA THR A 79 24.76 -15.11 12.70
C THR A 79 24.13 -16.11 11.71
N HIS A 80 23.00 -16.72 12.06
CA HIS A 80 22.36 -17.82 11.35
C HIS A 80 21.09 -17.42 10.58
N ASP A 81 20.58 -16.18 10.70
CA ASP A 81 19.47 -15.75 9.86
C ASP A 81 19.91 -15.62 8.40
N ILE A 82 19.44 -16.58 7.59
CA ILE A 82 19.64 -16.64 6.15
C ILE A 82 19.13 -15.36 5.47
N ARG A 83 18.10 -14.66 6.01
CA ARG A 83 17.62 -13.39 5.43
C ARG A 83 18.60 -12.24 5.67
N ARG A 84 19.12 -12.07 6.89
CA ARG A 84 20.18 -11.09 7.17
C ARG A 84 21.45 -11.38 6.35
N ASN A 85 21.83 -12.66 6.24
CA ASN A 85 22.94 -13.10 5.40
C ASN A 85 22.69 -12.96 3.89
N LEU A 86 21.44 -12.87 3.42
CA LEU A 86 21.11 -12.47 2.04
C LEU A 86 21.09 -10.94 1.86
N ARG A 87 20.57 -10.17 2.83
CA ARG A 87 20.63 -8.68 2.82
C ARG A 87 22.08 -8.20 2.67
N LEU A 88 23.03 -8.81 3.37
CA LEU A 88 24.48 -8.56 3.22
C LEU A 88 25.06 -8.85 1.82
N ARG A 89 24.36 -9.61 0.96
CA ARG A 89 24.76 -9.86 -0.45
C ARG A 89 24.04 -8.96 -1.45
N TYR A 90 22.99 -8.24 -1.04
CA TYR A 90 22.17 -7.40 -1.91
C TYR A 90 21.97 -6.00 -1.31
N PRO A 91 23.03 -5.14 -1.31
CA PRO A 91 23.00 -3.79 -0.73
C PRO A 91 22.17 -2.76 -1.55
N LYS A 92 21.12 -3.22 -2.24
CA LYS A 92 20.12 -2.38 -2.94
C LYS A 92 18.77 -2.34 -2.25
N ASP A 93 18.53 -3.22 -1.27
CA ASP A 93 17.43 -3.08 -0.32
C ASP A 93 17.86 -2.06 0.76
N PRO A 94 17.16 -0.91 0.92
CA PRO A 94 17.51 0.06 1.95
C PRO A 94 17.28 -0.54 3.35
N ALA A 95 18.13 -0.17 4.29
CA ALA A 95 18.05 -0.59 5.69
C ALA A 95 17.01 0.22 6.51
N ASP A 96 15.94 0.69 5.86
CA ASP A 96 14.82 1.36 6.53
C ASP A 96 14.09 0.36 7.43
N GLU A 97 14.30 0.46 8.74
CA GLU A 97 13.53 -0.25 9.76
C GLU A 97 12.18 0.46 10.06
N ASN A 98 11.65 1.18 9.05
CA ASN A 98 10.44 2.02 9.12
C ASN A 98 9.16 1.17 9.17
N GLU A 99 8.97 0.45 10.28
CA GLU A 99 7.69 -0.17 10.62
C GLU A 99 6.65 0.90 10.94
N TYR A 100 5.39 0.65 10.56
CA TYR A 100 4.29 1.55 10.89
C TYR A 100 3.01 0.76 11.18
N CYS A 101 2.05 1.41 11.84
CA CYS A 101 0.78 0.81 12.21
C CYS A 101 -0.39 1.50 11.52
N VAL A 102 -1.31 0.71 10.95
CA VAL A 102 -2.51 1.23 10.28
C VAL A 102 -3.75 0.88 11.11
N PRO A 103 -4.53 1.89 11.55
CA PRO A 103 -5.82 1.65 12.19
C PRO A 103 -6.91 1.35 11.14
N PHE A 104 -7.79 0.41 11.47
CA PHE A 104 -8.93 0.01 10.63
C PHE A 104 -10.20 -0.13 11.45
N GLU A 105 -11.35 0.14 10.81
CA GLU A 105 -12.66 -0.27 11.31
C GLU A 105 -13.20 -1.43 10.47
N VAL A 106 -13.58 -2.52 11.15
CA VAL A 106 -14.08 -3.74 10.49
C VAL A 106 -15.56 -3.56 10.10
N ILE A 107 -15.79 -3.21 8.84
CA ILE A 107 -17.12 -3.08 8.23
C ILE A 107 -17.84 -4.44 8.10
N LYS A 108 -17.10 -5.54 7.95
CA LYS A 108 -17.69 -6.89 7.86
C LYS A 108 -16.68 -7.96 8.26
N ALA A 109 -17.10 -8.95 9.05
CA ALA A 109 -16.33 -10.15 9.34
C ALA A 109 -17.18 -11.42 9.15
N SER A 110 -16.58 -12.49 8.64
CA SER A 110 -17.27 -13.80 8.58
C SER A 110 -17.54 -14.36 9.98
N LYS A 111 -18.56 -15.21 10.12
CA LYS A 111 -18.83 -15.92 11.39
C LYS A 111 -17.69 -16.87 11.81
N ALA A 112 -16.82 -17.29 10.89
CA ALA A 112 -15.70 -18.18 11.18
C ALA A 112 -14.64 -17.54 12.09
N CYS A 113 -14.45 -16.21 11.99
CA CYS A 113 -13.51 -15.47 12.84
C CYS A 113 -13.82 -15.60 14.35
N ARG A 114 -15.08 -15.87 14.71
CA ARG A 114 -15.49 -16.07 16.11
C ARG A 114 -15.12 -17.45 16.67
N LYS A 115 -14.75 -18.42 15.83
CA LYS A 115 -14.27 -19.75 16.26
C LYS A 115 -12.81 -19.71 16.71
N GLU A 116 -11.99 -18.94 16.00
CA GLU A 116 -10.55 -18.88 16.24
C GLU A 116 -10.19 -17.77 17.23
N LYS A 117 -9.59 -18.14 18.37
CA LYS A 117 -9.28 -17.19 19.47
C LYS A 117 -8.44 -16.00 18.99
N GLY A 118 -7.43 -16.24 18.14
CA GLY A 118 -6.56 -15.19 17.59
C GLY A 118 -7.24 -14.22 16.61
N PHE A 119 -8.42 -14.56 16.10
CA PHE A 119 -9.20 -13.70 15.18
C PHE A 119 -10.56 -13.28 15.76
N ALA A 120 -10.87 -13.67 16.99
CA ALA A 120 -12.16 -13.42 17.64
C ALA A 120 -12.46 -11.93 17.92
N ALA A 121 -11.46 -11.05 17.77
CA ALA A 121 -11.60 -9.59 17.82
C ALA A 121 -12.06 -8.97 16.48
N LEU A 122 -11.91 -9.68 15.35
CA LEU A 122 -12.40 -9.22 14.05
C LEU A 122 -13.93 -9.39 13.99
N ARG A 123 -14.64 -8.35 14.44
CA ARG A 123 -16.10 -8.26 14.44
C ARG A 123 -16.54 -6.95 13.82
N GLU A 124 -17.75 -6.94 13.28
CA GLU A 124 -18.40 -5.75 12.73
C GLU A 124 -18.41 -4.60 13.76
N GLY A 125 -17.94 -3.41 13.39
CA GLY A 125 -17.76 -2.25 14.26
C GLY A 125 -16.54 -2.28 15.20
N SER A 126 -15.68 -3.30 15.13
CA SER A 126 -14.43 -3.31 15.92
C SER A 126 -13.33 -2.47 15.26
N ARG A 127 -12.68 -1.61 16.04
CA ARG A 127 -11.39 -1.00 15.68
C ARG A 127 -10.27 -2.01 15.91
N VAL A 128 -9.49 -2.28 14.86
CA VAL A 128 -8.31 -3.17 14.89
C VAL A 128 -7.13 -2.46 14.26
N CYS A 129 -5.91 -2.88 14.58
CA CYS A 129 -4.71 -2.28 14.04
C CYS A 129 -3.76 -3.32 13.47
N VAL A 130 -3.10 -2.96 12.37
CA VAL A 130 -2.23 -3.86 11.63
C VAL A 130 -0.86 -3.22 11.45
N ARG A 131 0.17 -3.86 11.98
CA ARG A 131 1.57 -3.46 11.77
C ARG A 131 2.04 -3.89 10.38
N CYS A 132 2.70 -2.98 9.68
CA CYS A 132 3.51 -3.26 8.52
C CYS A 132 4.97 -3.32 8.94
N GLU A 133 5.57 -4.51 8.86
CA GLU A 133 6.98 -4.74 9.21
C GLU A 133 7.89 -4.51 8.00
N SER A 134 9.16 -4.17 8.21
CA SER A 134 10.11 -3.80 7.14
C SER A 134 10.24 -4.85 6.03
N GLN A 135 9.99 -6.12 6.32
CA GLN A 135 10.08 -7.26 5.41
C GLN A 135 8.83 -7.42 4.51
N ALA A 136 7.71 -6.79 4.87
CA ALA A 136 6.45 -6.82 4.12
C ALA A 136 6.25 -5.55 3.26
N ILE A 137 7.01 -4.47 3.52
CA ILE A 137 7.03 -3.25 2.71
C ILE A 137 7.49 -3.53 1.27
N ARG A 138 6.82 -2.92 0.27
CA ARG A 138 7.15 -3.06 -1.15
C ARG A 138 7.38 -1.69 -1.80
N LYS A 139 8.61 -1.40 -2.25
CA LYS A 139 8.95 -0.19 -3.03
C LYS A 139 8.06 -0.01 -4.27
N ALA A 140 7.71 -1.11 -4.95
CA ALA A 140 6.80 -1.11 -6.11
C ALA A 140 5.35 -0.72 -5.80
N LEU A 141 4.96 -0.62 -4.52
CA LEU A 141 3.67 -0.11 -4.04
C LEU A 141 3.80 1.30 -3.42
N GLY A 142 4.92 2.00 -3.62
CA GLY A 142 5.19 3.27 -2.92
C GLY A 142 5.42 3.04 -1.43
N TYR A 143 6.36 2.16 -1.09
CA TYR A 143 6.83 1.90 0.28
C TYR A 143 5.72 1.50 1.28
N ARG A 144 4.68 0.78 0.83
CA ARG A 144 3.62 0.23 1.68
C ARG A 144 3.55 -1.30 1.70
N CYS A 145 2.90 -1.87 2.70
CA CYS A 145 2.49 -3.28 2.71
C CYS A 145 1.34 -3.53 1.72
N GLN A 146 1.29 -4.75 1.16
CA GLN A 146 0.14 -5.18 0.37
C GLN A 146 -1.11 -5.28 1.24
N GLY A 147 -2.21 -4.68 0.80
CA GLY A 147 -3.47 -4.64 1.56
C GLY A 147 -3.52 -3.56 2.64
N HIS A 148 -2.53 -2.65 2.71
CA HIS A 148 -2.58 -1.42 3.53
C HIS A 148 -3.92 -0.67 3.36
N GLY A 149 -4.54 -0.77 2.19
CA GLY A 149 -5.88 -0.24 1.94
C GLY A 149 -5.87 1.27 1.69
N LEU A 150 -7.03 1.89 1.86
CA LEU A 150 -7.30 3.28 1.51
C LEU A 150 -8.28 3.90 2.50
N VAL A 151 -8.06 5.17 2.82
CA VAL A 151 -9.02 6.02 3.54
C VAL A 151 -10.33 6.09 2.75
N ASP A 152 -11.46 6.12 3.46
CA ASP A 152 -12.86 6.16 2.97
C ASP A 152 -13.30 5.05 2.01
N ARG A 153 -12.49 4.01 1.80
CA ARG A 153 -12.78 2.95 0.84
C ARG A 153 -12.66 1.55 1.46
N ALA A 154 -13.76 0.81 1.40
CA ALA A 154 -13.85 -0.52 1.96
C ALA A 154 -12.99 -1.54 1.20
N THR A 155 -11.80 -1.87 1.71
CA THR A 155 -10.90 -2.90 1.17
C THR A 155 -11.11 -4.26 1.85
N ARG A 156 -10.45 -5.31 1.33
CA ARG A 156 -10.63 -6.71 1.78
C ARG A 156 -9.48 -7.16 2.68
N TRP A 157 -9.78 -8.09 3.57
CA TRP A 157 -8.80 -8.80 4.40
C TRP A 157 -9.16 -10.29 4.55
N SER A 158 -8.14 -11.11 4.80
CA SER A 158 -8.27 -12.53 5.12
C SER A 158 -7.23 -12.94 6.17
N ALA A 159 -7.65 -13.78 7.12
CA ALA A 159 -6.77 -14.42 8.08
C ALA A 159 -5.98 -15.56 7.40
N LEU A 160 -4.65 -15.58 7.58
CA LEU A 160 -3.80 -16.64 7.04
C LEU A 160 -4.00 -17.98 7.76
N ALA A 161 -3.98 -17.94 9.10
CA ALA A 161 -4.16 -19.13 9.94
C ALA A 161 -5.64 -19.57 10.10
N ALA A 162 -6.58 -18.94 9.39
CA ALA A 162 -8.01 -19.25 9.48
C ALA A 162 -8.70 -19.03 8.12
N THR A 163 -8.63 -20.03 7.23
CA THR A 163 -9.03 -19.97 5.81
C THR A 163 -10.44 -19.42 5.54
N HIS A 164 -11.38 -19.60 6.45
CA HIS A 164 -12.74 -19.07 6.33
C HIS A 164 -12.96 -17.73 7.02
N CYS A 165 -12.01 -17.22 7.80
CA CYS A 165 -12.06 -15.92 8.44
C CYS A 165 -11.56 -14.82 7.49
N HIS A 166 -12.50 -14.11 6.88
CA HIS A 166 -12.24 -12.99 5.97
C HIS A 166 -13.30 -11.91 6.15
N GLY A 167 -13.09 -10.76 5.51
CA GLY A 167 -14.03 -9.65 5.61
C GLY A 167 -13.69 -8.41 4.80
N LYS A 168 -14.26 -7.29 5.23
CA LYS A 168 -13.95 -5.93 4.76
C LYS A 168 -13.69 -5.01 5.93
N TRP A 169 -12.91 -3.97 5.68
CA TRP A 169 -12.64 -2.87 6.60
C TRP A 169 -12.51 -1.57 5.84
N VAL A 170 -12.46 -0.43 6.54
CA VAL A 170 -11.95 0.83 6.01
C VAL A 170 -10.70 1.22 6.79
N ARG A 171 -9.67 1.75 6.13
CA ARG A 171 -8.53 2.36 6.83
C ARG A 171 -9.04 3.65 7.48
N LEU A 172 -8.85 3.76 8.78
CA LEU A 172 -9.05 5.02 9.49
C LEU A 172 -7.84 5.93 9.20
N GLU A 173 -8.07 7.23 9.22
CA GLU A 173 -6.96 8.18 9.33
C GLU A 173 -6.22 7.92 10.65
N SER A 174 -4.90 8.07 10.62
CA SER A 174 -4.06 7.93 11.79
C SER A 174 -4.04 9.26 12.54
N ASP A 175 -4.16 9.22 13.87
CA ASP A 175 -3.99 10.39 14.77
C ASP A 175 -2.50 10.83 14.84
N GLN A 176 -1.84 10.91 13.69
CA GLN A 176 -0.50 11.44 13.46
C GLN A 176 -0.69 12.73 12.65
N PRO A 177 -0.10 13.87 13.06
CA PRO A 177 -0.12 15.05 12.21
C PRO A 177 0.59 14.76 10.88
N GLU A 178 0.14 15.42 9.80
CA GLU A 178 0.94 15.56 8.59
C GLU A 178 2.31 16.16 8.99
N PRO A 179 3.44 15.75 8.38
CA PRO A 179 4.73 16.37 8.67
C PRO A 179 4.69 17.87 8.30
N ASP A 180 5.14 18.73 9.20
CA ASP A 180 5.25 20.18 8.95
C ASP A 180 6.07 20.44 7.68
N ASP A 181 5.69 21.49 6.92
CA ASP A 181 6.32 21.87 5.65
C ASP A 181 7.85 22.06 5.75
N ASP A 182 8.37 22.37 6.95
CA ASP A 182 9.81 22.47 7.20
C ASP A 182 10.56 21.14 6.99
N GLN A 183 9.94 19.96 7.20
CA GLN A 183 10.58 18.67 6.87
C GLN A 183 10.65 18.40 5.36
N VAL A 184 9.80 19.04 4.56
CA VAL A 184 9.91 18.99 3.08
C VAL A 184 11.17 19.75 2.62
N ARG A 185 11.65 20.70 3.42
CA ARG A 185 12.73 21.62 3.09
C ARG A 185 14.13 21.00 3.21
N GLU A 186 14.39 20.19 4.24
CA GLU A 186 15.66 19.44 4.37
C GLU A 186 15.90 18.48 3.19
N MET A 187 14.83 17.90 2.62
CA MET A 187 14.92 17.01 1.46
C MET A 187 15.32 17.70 0.14
N LEU A 188 15.46 19.03 0.11
CA LEU A 188 15.94 19.78 -1.05
C LEU A 188 17.41 20.23 -0.97
N GLY A 189 18.10 19.90 0.13
CA GLY A 189 19.56 19.86 0.19
C GLY A 189 20.28 21.23 0.05
N ASP A 190 20.34 21.97 1.15
CA ASP A 190 21.28 23.08 1.33
C ASP A 190 22.12 22.80 2.59
N SER A 191 23.44 22.75 2.46
CA SER A 191 24.35 22.27 3.52
C SER A 191 24.98 23.42 4.31
N PRO A 192 24.96 23.36 5.65
CA PRO A 192 26.01 23.94 6.48
C PRO A 192 27.22 23.00 6.56
N ASP A 193 28.42 23.57 6.60
CA ASP A 193 29.69 22.84 6.76
C ASP A 193 30.18 22.92 8.23
N GLU A 194 31.35 22.34 8.51
CA GLU A 194 32.22 22.53 9.69
C GLU A 194 31.89 21.79 11.02
N ASN A 195 32.60 20.66 11.18
CA ASN A 195 33.65 20.42 12.19
C ASN A 195 33.37 20.24 13.72
N GLN A 196 33.94 19.13 14.24
CA GLN A 196 34.53 18.92 15.60
C GLN A 196 33.58 18.97 16.84
N VAL A 197 33.74 18.19 17.92
CA VAL A 197 34.68 17.14 18.40
C VAL A 197 33.86 16.14 19.30
N ASP A 198 34.32 15.10 20.03
CA ASP A 198 35.66 14.63 20.48
C ASP A 198 35.67 13.09 20.74
N GLU A 199 36.74 12.51 21.30
CA GLU A 199 36.93 11.06 21.54
C GLU A 199 37.26 10.67 23.01
N GLU A 200 36.31 10.05 23.74
CA GLU A 200 36.49 9.34 25.04
C GLU A 200 35.18 8.55 25.39
N ASP A 201 35.10 7.46 26.16
CA ASP A 201 36.10 6.61 26.85
C ASP A 201 35.57 5.13 26.96
N ALA A 202 36.45 4.16 27.21
CA ALA A 202 36.20 2.71 27.12
C ALA A 202 35.60 2.07 28.40
N GLY A 203 34.39 2.48 28.79
CA GLY A 203 33.67 1.99 29.99
C GLY A 203 33.20 0.52 29.95
N SER A 204 34.00 -0.42 30.45
CA SER A 204 33.67 -1.85 30.50
C SER A 204 32.62 -2.22 31.57
N ALA A 205 31.42 -2.64 31.14
CA ALA A 205 30.35 -3.11 32.01
C ALA A 205 29.88 -4.55 31.63
N LYS A 206 30.16 -5.53 32.50
CA LYS A 206 29.67 -6.91 32.36
C LYS A 206 28.19 -7.00 32.72
N GLU A 207 27.32 -6.81 31.73
CA GLU A 207 25.89 -6.91 31.93
C GLU A 207 25.43 -8.37 32.19
N THR A 208 24.75 -8.59 33.31
CA THR A 208 24.28 -9.92 33.69
C THR A 208 23.08 -10.35 32.84
N ASN A 209 22.95 -11.65 32.58
CA ASN A 209 21.90 -12.20 31.72
C ASN A 209 20.48 -11.85 32.23
N ALA A 210 20.31 -11.67 33.54
CA ALA A 210 19.06 -11.21 34.15
C ALA A 210 18.72 -9.74 33.83
N LYS A 211 19.71 -8.86 33.66
CA LYS A 211 19.50 -7.48 33.19
C LYS A 211 19.05 -7.47 31.74
N ARG A 212 19.72 -8.23 30.86
CA ARG A 212 19.29 -8.43 29.46
C ARG A 212 17.89 -9.02 29.36
N GLN A 213 17.55 -10.02 30.17
CA GLN A 213 16.20 -10.59 30.21
C GLN A 213 15.16 -9.57 30.71
N LYS A 214 15.52 -8.67 31.62
CA LYS A 214 14.64 -7.57 32.04
C LYS A 214 14.48 -6.54 30.91
N GLU A 215 15.56 -6.08 30.28
CA GLU A 215 15.49 -5.23 29.08
C GLU A 215 14.73 -5.87 27.93
N GLN A 216 14.81 -7.19 27.72
CA GLN A 216 14.02 -7.90 26.70
C GLN A 216 12.54 -7.98 27.09
N LYS A 217 12.24 -8.10 28.38
CA LYS A 217 10.87 -8.05 28.90
C LYS A 217 10.27 -6.64 28.87
N ASP A 218 11.11 -5.62 29.02
CA ASP A 218 10.73 -4.21 28.93
C ASP A 218 10.68 -3.75 27.45
N LYS A 219 11.52 -4.28 26.55
CA LYS A 219 11.37 -4.15 25.08
C LYS A 219 10.18 -4.93 24.52
N ALA A 220 9.70 -5.95 25.24
CA ALA A 220 8.40 -6.57 24.97
C ALA A 220 7.20 -5.68 25.37
N VAL A 221 7.42 -4.46 25.89
CA VAL A 221 6.38 -3.42 26.04
C VAL A 221 6.21 -2.60 24.75
N SER A 222 7.19 -2.60 23.83
CA SER A 222 7.12 -1.94 22.51
C SER A 222 6.19 -2.64 21.50
N LEU A 223 5.15 -3.33 21.98
CA LEU A 223 4.04 -3.89 21.19
C LEU A 223 3.01 -2.83 20.82
N GLU A 224 2.94 -1.74 21.59
CA GLU A 224 1.88 -0.76 21.47
C GLU A 224 2.12 0.16 20.27
N CYS A 225 1.54 -0.21 19.13
CA CYS A 225 1.30 0.70 18.01
C CYS A 225 0.75 2.05 18.53
N PRO A 226 1.48 3.18 18.46
CA PRO A 226 1.13 4.38 19.22
C PRO A 226 -0.22 5.01 18.83
N ALA A 227 -0.59 4.89 17.55
CA ALA A 227 -1.89 5.31 17.00
C ALA A 227 -3.08 4.39 17.38
N CYS A 228 -2.86 3.39 18.23
CA CYS A 228 -3.74 2.21 18.34
C CYS A 228 -3.95 1.68 19.76
N LYS A 229 -3.77 2.54 20.79
CA LYS A 229 -3.75 2.24 22.24
C LYS A 229 -4.94 1.46 22.86
N LYS A 230 -5.94 1.06 22.06
CA LYS A 230 -7.13 0.28 22.47
C LYS A 230 -7.60 -0.75 21.42
N GLY A 231 -6.82 -1.03 20.36
CA GLY A 231 -7.18 -1.92 19.25
C GLY A 231 -6.56 -3.32 19.36
N ALA A 232 -7.21 -4.33 18.79
CA ALA A 232 -6.61 -5.66 18.64
C ALA A 232 -5.53 -5.65 17.53
N LEU A 233 -4.37 -6.24 17.81
CA LEU A 233 -3.16 -6.11 16.98
C LEU A 233 -2.91 -7.32 16.06
N PHE A 234 -2.68 -7.02 14.78
CA PHE A 234 -2.35 -7.95 13.72
C PHE A 234 -1.12 -7.47 12.93
N ILE A 235 -0.60 -8.29 12.03
CA ILE A 235 0.56 -8.00 11.17
C ILE A 235 0.23 -8.34 9.70
N PHE A 236 0.72 -7.53 8.76
CA PHE A 236 0.67 -7.78 7.30
C PHE A 236 1.73 -8.78 6.84
N VAL A 237 1.42 -9.56 5.80
CA VAL A 237 2.30 -10.59 5.21
C VAL A 237 2.36 -10.47 3.68
#